data_AF-A0A973FKF9-F1
#
_entry.id   AF-A0A973FKF9-F1
#
_cell.length_a   1.000
_cell.length_b   1.000
_cell.length_c   1.000
_cell.angle_alpha   90.00
_cell.angle_beta   90.00
_cell.angle_gamma   90.00
#
_symmetry.space_group_name_H-M   'P 1'
#
loop_
_entity.id
_entity.type
_entity.pdbx_description
1 polymer ?
#
loop_
_entity_poly.entity_id
_entity_poly.type
_entity_poly.pdbx_seq_one_letter_code
_entity_poly.pdbx_strand_id
1 'polypeptide(L)'
;EDDRADWRRIGQQLMGVVLRYINSPHEDDGLLAEARTIGADYASYARQYGVTLTSALEAALFFRDSLVDAAMALPEEANLRPEASARLLRRISRVANEVHLVVAASYQSAPTPELPSA
;
A
#
# COMPACT_ATOMS: atom_id res chain seq x y z
N GLU A 1 -20.15 -5.93 10.98
CA GLU A 1 -19.61 -4.56 11.18
C GLU A 1 -18.09 -4.55 11.28
N ASP A 2 -17.50 -5.66 11.72
CA ASP A 2 -16.03 -5.83 11.90
C ASP A 2 -15.24 -5.66 10.60
N ASP A 3 -15.74 -6.14 9.47
CA ASP A 3 -14.98 -6.08 8.21
C ASP A 3 -14.65 -4.64 7.79
N ARG A 4 -15.59 -3.71 8.03
CA ARG A 4 -15.41 -2.29 7.72
C ARG A 4 -14.41 -1.64 8.68
N ALA A 5 -14.29 -2.13 9.92
CA ALA A 5 -13.34 -1.61 10.90
C ALA A 5 -11.92 -2.05 10.58
N ASP A 6 -11.73 -3.30 10.17
CA ASP A 6 -10.42 -3.83 9.80
C ASP A 6 -9.88 -3.22 8.51
N TRP A 7 -10.72 -3.03 7.48
CA TRP A 7 -10.30 -2.30 6.27
C TRP A 7 -9.86 -0.87 6.57
N ARG A 8 -10.56 -0.18 7.47
CA ARG A 8 -10.16 1.17 7.92
C ARG A 8 -8.83 1.14 8.68
N ARG A 9 -8.64 0.16 9.57
CA ARG A 9 -7.40 -0.02 10.33
C ARG A 9 -6.21 -0.22 9.39
N ILE A 10 -6.34 -1.11 8.41
CA ILE A 10 -5.27 -1.38 7.43
C ILE A 10 -4.96 -0.11 6.63
N GLY A 11 -5.98 0.61 6.14
CA GLY A 11 -5.79 1.89 5.45
C GLY A 11 -5.07 2.95 6.30
N GLN A 12 -5.40 3.05 7.59
CA GLN A 12 -4.74 3.97 8.53
C GLN A 12 -3.28 3.56 8.80
N GLN A 13 -2.99 2.27 8.96
CA GLN A 13 -1.62 1.77 9.14
C GLN A 13 -0.76 2.07 7.91
N LEU A 14 -1.30 1.84 6.71
CA LEU A 14 -0.62 2.11 5.45
C LEU A 14 -0.33 3.61 5.27
N MET A 15 -1.30 4.47 5.59
CA MET A 15 -1.12 5.92 5.63
C MET A 15 -0.04 6.35 6.63
N GLY A 16 -0.02 5.73 7.82
CA GLY A 16 1.00 5.98 8.84
C GLY A 16 2.43 5.68 8.36
N VAL A 17 2.63 4.55 7.67
CA VAL A 17 3.92 4.20 7.07
C VAL A 17 4.32 5.19 5.98
N VAL A 18 3.38 5.55 5.11
CA VAL A 18 3.64 6.50 4.03
C VAL A 18 4.05 7.87 4.59
N LEU A 19 3.33 8.41 5.58
CA LEU A 19 3.72 9.67 6.23
C LEU A 19 5.10 9.59 6.87
N ARG A 20 5.43 8.50 7.58
CA ARG A 20 6.76 8.33 8.19
C ARG A 20 7.86 8.23 7.12
N TYR A 21 7.62 7.49 6.05
CA TYR A 21 8.58 7.33 4.95
C TYR A 21 8.83 8.62 4.18
N ILE A 22 7.79 9.42 3.97
CA ILE A 22 7.88 10.73 3.35
C ILE A 22 8.69 11.70 4.21
N ASN A 23 8.43 11.71 5.52
CA ASN A 23 9.09 12.62 6.45
C ASN A 23 10.49 12.15 6.89
N SER A 24 10.89 10.92 6.56
CA SER A 24 12.22 10.42 6.90
C SER A 24 13.31 11.16 6.11
N PRO A 25 14.36 11.70 6.77
CA PRO A 25 15.42 12.42 6.08
C PRO A 25 16.22 11.53 5.10
N HIS A 26 16.34 10.24 5.40
CA HIS A 26 17.11 9.26 4.61
C HIS A 26 16.20 8.23 3.94
N GLU A 27 16.75 7.45 3.01
CA GLU A 27 16.09 6.21 2.59
C GLU A 27 16.20 5.22 3.77
N ASP A 28 15.05 4.76 4.24
CA ASP A 28 14.97 3.90 5.41
C ASP A 28 14.43 2.54 4.98
N ASP A 29 15.34 1.56 4.84
CA ASP A 29 15.00 0.18 4.49
C ASP A 29 14.06 -0.45 5.53
N GLY A 30 14.07 0.03 6.78
CA GLY A 30 13.14 -0.38 7.82
C GLY A 30 11.70 0.03 7.53
N LEU A 31 11.49 1.20 6.94
CA LEU A 31 10.16 1.66 6.53
C LEU A 31 9.64 0.92 5.28
N LEU A 32 10.53 0.50 4.38
CA LEU A 32 10.14 -0.40 3.28
C LEU A 32 9.81 -1.80 3.80
N ALA A 33 10.53 -2.30 4.80
CA ALA A 33 10.18 -3.56 5.47
C ALA A 33 8.81 -3.47 6.17
N GLU A 34 8.51 -2.34 6.82
CA GLU A 34 7.21 -2.09 7.43
C GLU A 34 6.08 -2.06 6.38
N ALA A 35 6.31 -1.41 5.24
CA ALA A 35 5.37 -1.42 4.12
C ALA A 35 5.09 -2.84 3.61
N ARG A 36 6.12 -3.68 3.51
CA ARG A 36 5.96 -5.11 3.16
C ARG A 36 5.12 -5.85 4.19
N THR A 37 5.36 -5.65 5.49
CA THR A 37 4.56 -6.27 6.55
C THR A 37 3.09 -5.88 6.45
N ILE A 38 2.78 -4.59 6.27
CA ILE A 38 1.39 -4.14 6.10
C ILE A 38 0.75 -4.72 4.83
N GLY A 39 1.50 -4.78 3.73
CA GLY A 39 1.04 -5.41 2.49
C GLY A 39 0.70 -6.89 2.68
N ALA A 40 1.49 -7.62 3.48
CA ALA A 40 1.24 -9.02 3.80
C ALA A 40 -0.02 -9.19 4.67
N ASP A 41 -0.18 -8.34 5.69
CA ASP A 41 -1.35 -8.34 6.56
C ASP A 41 -2.63 -8.02 5.76
N TYR A 42 -2.57 -6.99 4.90
CA TYR A 42 -3.63 -6.64 3.97
C TYR A 42 -4.02 -7.84 3.08
N ALA A 43 -3.04 -8.51 2.47
CA ALA A 43 -3.29 -9.63 1.58
C ALA A 43 -3.87 -10.85 2.32
N SER A 44 -3.34 -11.17 3.51
CA SER A 44 -3.86 -12.24 4.36
C SER A 44 -5.31 -11.99 4.74
N TYR A 45 -5.62 -10.75 5.14
CA TYR A 45 -6.98 -10.34 5.46
C TYR A 45 -7.89 -10.44 4.23
N ALA A 46 -7.53 -9.82 3.10
CA ALA A 46 -8.28 -9.89 1.85
C ALA A 46 -8.61 -11.34 1.45
N ARG A 47 -7.62 -12.24 1.56
CA ARG A 47 -7.78 -13.67 1.27
C ARG A 47 -8.76 -14.36 2.22
N GLN A 48 -8.70 -14.07 3.51
CA GLN A 48 -9.60 -14.67 4.50
C GLN A 48 -11.07 -14.39 4.20
N TYR A 49 -11.35 -13.25 3.56
CA TYR A 49 -12.69 -12.83 3.15
C TYR A 49 -13.05 -13.19 1.69
N GLY A 50 -12.23 -14.01 1.04
CA GLY A 50 -12.49 -14.47 -0.34
C GLY A 50 -12.32 -13.39 -1.41
N VAL A 51 -11.62 -12.29 -1.09
CA VAL A 51 -11.32 -11.23 -2.06
C VAL A 51 -10.32 -11.76 -3.08
N THR A 52 -10.60 -11.57 -4.36
CA THR A 52 -9.70 -11.98 -5.44
C THR A 52 -8.41 -11.15 -5.46
N LEU A 53 -7.32 -11.69 -6.00
CA LEU A 53 -6.08 -10.94 -6.18
C LEU A 53 -6.32 -9.64 -6.96
N THR A 54 -7.10 -9.69 -8.03
CA THR A 54 -7.41 -8.51 -8.86
C THR A 54 -8.09 -7.43 -8.03
N SER A 55 -9.14 -7.78 -7.27
CA SER A 55 -9.85 -6.82 -6.41
C SER A 55 -8.96 -6.25 -5.29
N ALA A 56 -8.05 -7.08 -4.75
CA ALA A 56 -7.09 -6.63 -3.76
C ALA A 56 -6.08 -5.63 -4.37
N LEU A 57 -5.58 -5.90 -5.58
CA LEU A 57 -4.69 -4.99 -6.30
C LEU A 57 -5.41 -3.71 -6.73
N GLU A 58 -6.67 -3.77 -7.15
CA GLU A 58 -7.48 -2.59 -7.47
C GLU A 58 -7.58 -1.64 -6.29
N ALA A 59 -7.86 -2.15 -5.08
CA ALA A 59 -7.92 -1.33 -3.88
C ALA A 59 -6.56 -0.75 -3.50
N ALA A 60 -5.47 -1.51 -3.65
CA ALA A 60 -4.12 -1.01 -3.39
C ALA A 60 -3.68 0.07 -4.38
N LEU A 61 -4.04 -0.08 -5.67
CA LEU A 61 -3.81 0.91 -6.72
C LEU A 61 -4.61 2.19 -6.46
N PHE A 62 -5.90 2.06 -6.11
CA PHE A 62 -6.75 3.20 -5.75
C PHE A 62 -6.16 3.99 -4.57
N PHE A 63 -5.63 3.28 -3.56
CA PHE A 63 -4.96 3.92 -2.43
C PHE A 63 -3.69 4.67 -2.86
N ARG A 64 -2.86 4.08 -3.74
CA ARG A 64 -1.69 4.76 -4.32
C ARG A 64 -2.10 6.05 -5.03
N ASP A 65 -3.15 6.01 -5.84
CA ASP A 65 -3.60 7.18 -6.60
C ASP A 65 -4.09 8.28 -5.64
N SER A 66 -4.82 7.91 -4.57
CA SER A 66 -5.23 8.85 -3.53
C SER A 66 -4.05 9.54 -2.82
N LEU A 67 -2.94 8.81 -2.61
CA LEU A 67 -1.71 9.40 -2.05
C LEU A 67 -1.01 10.36 -3.00
N VAL A 68 -0.98 10.00 -4.28
CA VAL A 68 -0.40 10.84 -5.33
C VAL A 68 -1.20 12.14 -5.46
N ASP A 69 -2.53 12.04 -5.49
CA ASP A 69 -3.42 13.21 -5.52
C ASP A 69 -3.24 14.10 -4.29
N ALA A 70 -3.18 13.50 -3.10
CA ALA A 70 -2.93 14.23 -1.85
C ALA A 70 -1.57 14.94 -1.86
N ALA A 71 -0.53 14.30 -2.40
CA ALA A 71 0.80 14.90 -2.55
C ALA A 71 0.82 16.06 -3.56
N MET A 72 0.04 15.97 -4.64
CA MET A 72 -0.10 17.05 -5.63
C MET A 72 -0.96 18.22 -5.13
N ALA A 73 -1.90 17.97 -4.23
CA ALA A 73 -2.76 18.99 -3.63
C ALA A 73 -2.10 19.78 -2.48
N LEU A 74 -0.84 19.47 -2.11
CA LEU A 74 -0.12 20.23 -1.08
C LEU A 74 0.10 21.67 -1.55
N PRO A 75 -0.30 22.69 -0.76
CA PRO A 75 -0.24 24.08 -1.20
C PRO A 75 1.18 24.56 -1.50
N GLU A 76 1.32 25.48 -2.47
CA GLU A 76 2.59 26.19 -2.74
C GLU A 76 3.10 26.95 -1.51
N GLU A 77 2.25 27.30 -0.53
CA GLU A 77 2.66 27.91 0.73
C GLU A 77 3.61 27.03 1.57
N ALA A 78 3.60 25.70 1.34
CA ALA A 78 4.60 24.81 1.92
C ALA A 78 6.01 25.01 1.33
N ASN A 79 6.17 25.84 0.29
CA ASN A 79 7.43 26.14 -0.40
C ASN A 79 8.21 24.87 -0.79
N LEU A 80 7.51 23.78 -1.09
CA LEU A 80 8.15 22.55 -1.55
C LEU A 80 8.70 22.82 -2.94
N ARG A 81 10.03 22.96 -3.03
CA ARG A 81 10.73 23.07 -4.30
C ARG A 81 10.32 21.91 -5.21
N PRO A 82 10.25 22.08 -6.54
CA PRO A 82 9.89 21.02 -7.48
C PRO A 82 10.65 19.70 -7.26
N GLU A 83 11.91 19.79 -6.85
CA GLU A 83 12.77 18.66 -6.48
C GLU A 83 12.23 17.85 -5.28
N ALA A 84 11.66 18.53 -4.27
CA ALA A 84 11.07 17.92 -3.09
C ALA A 84 9.77 17.19 -3.44
N SER A 85 8.90 17.79 -4.27
CA SER A 85 7.68 17.14 -4.77
C SER A 85 8.01 15.91 -5.63
N ALA A 86 9.01 15.99 -6.51
CA ALA A 86 9.48 14.84 -7.28
C ALA A 86 10.09 13.74 -6.39
N ARG A 87 10.77 14.11 -5.29
CA ARG A 87 11.28 13.15 -4.30
C ARG A 87 10.14 12.47 -3.54
N LEU A 88 9.13 13.21 -3.15
CA LEU A 88 7.91 12.73 -2.50
C LEU A 88 7.18 11.70 -3.37
N LEU A 89 6.90 12.03 -4.63
CA LEU A 89 6.22 11.11 -5.56
C LEU A 89 7.01 9.82 -5.80
N ARG A 90 8.34 9.91 -5.91
CA ARG A 90 9.22 8.73 -6.00
C ARG A 90 9.13 7.85 -4.75
N ARG A 91 9.08 8.47 -3.57
CA ARG A 91 8.95 7.75 -2.30
C ARG A 91 7.61 7.03 -2.18
N ILE A 92 6.51 7.70 -2.48
CA ILE A 92 5.17 7.10 -2.53
C ILE A 92 5.17 5.90 -3.48
N SER A 93 5.71 6.08 -4.70
CA SER A 93 5.77 5.01 -5.69
C SER A 93 6.56 3.80 -5.19
N ARG A 94 7.69 4.00 -4.51
CA ARG A 94 8.51 2.90 -3.98
C ARG A 94 7.77 2.09 -2.91
N VAL A 95 7.10 2.77 -1.98
CA VAL A 95 6.27 2.10 -0.95
C VAL A 95 5.12 1.32 -1.59
N ALA A 96 4.37 1.95 -2.51
CA ALA A 96 3.27 1.30 -3.19
C ALA A 96 3.71 0.05 -3.98
N ASN A 97 4.86 0.11 -4.64
CA ASN A 97 5.41 -1.04 -5.37
C ASN A 97 5.71 -2.23 -4.45
N GLU A 98 6.35 -2.00 -3.29
CA GLU A 98 6.61 -3.05 -2.30
C GLU A 98 5.31 -3.70 -1.81
N VAL A 99 4.28 -2.88 -1.54
CA VAL A 99 2.97 -3.36 -1.13
C VAL A 99 2.35 -4.23 -2.23
N HIS A 100 2.29 -3.75 -3.48
CA HIS A 100 1.72 -4.51 -4.60
C HIS A 100 2.43 -5.86 -4.83
N LEU A 101 3.76 -5.88 -4.76
CA LEU A 101 4.55 -7.09 -4.93
C LEU A 101 4.27 -8.11 -3.82
N VAL A 102 4.21 -7.66 -2.57
CA VAL A 102 3.89 -8.55 -1.43
C VAL A 102 2.46 -9.07 -1.52
N VAL A 103 1.50 -8.24 -1.95
CA VAL A 103 0.13 -8.69 -2.17
C VAL A 103 0.09 -9.80 -3.21
N ALA A 104 0.72 -9.58 -4.37
CA ALA A 104 0.79 -10.60 -5.42
C ALA A 104 1.46 -11.89 -4.94
N ALA A 105 2.60 -11.79 -4.24
CA ALA A 105 3.32 -12.95 -3.71
C ALA A 105 2.50 -13.73 -2.67
N SER A 106 1.73 -13.03 -1.83
CA SER A 106 0.86 -13.64 -0.81
C SER A 106 -0.28 -14.45 -1.40
N TYR A 107 -0.76 -14.09 -2.60
CA TYR A 107 -1.77 -14.86 -3.33
C TYR A 107 -1.18 -16.01 -4.15
N GLN A 108 0.05 -15.88 -4.68
CA GLN A 108 0.74 -16.97 -5.38
C GLN A 108 1.16 -18.10 -4.43
N SER A 109 1.48 -17.76 -3.18
CA SER A 109 1.89 -18.74 -2.17
C SER A 109 0.70 -19.52 -1.58
N ALA A 110 -0.52 -19.19 -1.98
CA ALA A 110 -1.72 -19.94 -1.64
C ALA A 110 -1.82 -21.17 -2.55
N PRO A 111 -2.18 -22.37 -2.04
CA PRO A 111 -2.58 -23.44 -2.93
C PRO A 111 -3.76 -22.95 -3.78
N THR A 112 -3.57 -22.93 -5.10
CA THR A 112 -4.66 -22.71 -6.06
C THR A 112 -5.76 -23.70 -5.71
N PRO A 113 -7.02 -23.27 -5.49
CA PRO A 113 -8.10 -24.22 -5.28
C PRO A 113 -8.22 -25.06 -6.55
N GLU A 114 -7.80 -26.32 -6.49
CA GLU A 114 -8.03 -27.30 -7.55
C GLU A 114 -9.54 -27.37 -7.75
N LEU A 115 -10.00 -26.92 -8.92
CA LEU A 115 -11.37 -27.15 -9.34
C LEU A 115 -11.59 -28.68 -9.36
N PRO A 116 -12.68 -29.20 -8.77
CA PRO A 116 -12.94 -30.62 -8.79
C PRO A 116 -13.02 -31.10 -10.24
N SER A 117 -12.18 -32.08 -10.58
CA SER A 117 -12.23 -32.75 -11.87
C SER A 117 -13.64 -33.32 -12.05
N ALA A 118 -14.31 -32.87 -13.11
CA ALA A 118 -15.54 -33.48 -13.61
C ALA A 118 -15.27 -34.90 -14.14
#